data_AF-A0A963GLU8-F1
#
_entry.id   AF-A0A963GLU8-F1
#
_cell.length_a   1.000
_cell.length_b   1.000
_cell.length_c   1.000
_cell.angle_alpha   90.00
_cell.angle_beta   90.00
_cell.angle_gamma   90.00
#
_symmetry.space_group_name_H-M   'P 1'
#
loop_
_entity.id
_entity.type
_entity.pdbx_description
1 polymer ?
#
loop_
_entity_poly.entity_id
_entity_poly.type
_entity_poly.pdbx_seq_one_letter_code
_entity_poly.pdbx_strand_id
1 'polypeptide(L)'
;MPVTVKVNGVCQSLVHKGSNGVSIATIPDVCKTPSPGGPVPIPYPNISQSMTLAKGTTSVKADHGMMIAIKGSEFSLSNGDNPGVAGGIKSSTFMKESTWILYSFDVKMEGKGACRLTDKKFQNHENTVDLAGILQVPVGLLETDLKQIAKDCHDKVEADVTAGKLTSTGKPPNCAVKGTWKHKCCADTLAKKGHIDVKCEDSCGSSNCRLDVAVVDPPGSNMVTKIYDFKFNCSGSPKMSKAQEDKYDDEFPSALVILVGP
;
A
#
# COMPACT_ATOMS: atom_id res chain seq x y z
N MET A 1 -3.78 -7.69 -1.58
CA MET A 1 -4.55 -7.02 -0.50
C MET A 1 -3.80 -5.77 -0.10
N PRO A 2 -4.47 -4.71 0.40
CA PRO A 2 -3.78 -3.53 0.88
C PRO A 2 -2.93 -3.90 2.11
N VAL A 3 -1.75 -3.30 2.19
CA VAL A 3 -0.88 -3.43 3.37
C VAL A 3 -1.20 -2.25 4.28
N THR A 4 -1.59 -2.51 5.53
CA THR A 4 -2.07 -1.43 6.42
C THR A 4 -1.16 -1.16 7.61
N VAL A 5 -0.24 -2.08 7.92
CA VAL A 5 0.60 -2.00 9.11
C VAL A 5 1.95 -1.34 8.82
N LYS A 6 2.26 -0.26 9.55
CA LYS A 6 3.56 0.45 9.53
C LYS A 6 4.49 -0.14 10.60
N VAL A 7 5.77 -0.34 10.28
CA VAL A 7 6.78 -0.90 11.19
C VAL A 7 8.08 -0.11 11.11
N ASN A 8 8.44 0.60 12.20
CA ASN A 8 9.56 1.56 12.26
C ASN A 8 9.45 2.71 11.26
N GLY A 9 8.94 3.86 11.73
CA GLY A 9 8.86 5.09 10.94
C GLY A 9 7.58 5.18 10.09
N VAL A 10 7.66 5.97 9.01
CA VAL A 10 6.47 6.45 8.30
C VAL A 10 6.06 5.64 7.06
N CYS A 11 7.01 5.02 6.35
CA CYS A 11 6.75 4.36 5.06
C CYS A 11 7.13 2.87 5.01
N GLN A 12 7.59 2.30 6.13
CA GLN A 12 8.01 0.91 6.19
C GLN A 12 6.82 -0.02 6.38
N SER A 13 6.38 -0.63 5.28
CA SER A 13 5.29 -1.60 5.31
C SER A 13 5.72 -2.92 5.95
N LEU A 14 4.87 -3.46 6.84
CA LEU A 14 5.00 -4.83 7.30
C LEU A 14 4.85 -5.80 6.12
N VAL A 15 5.69 -6.83 6.06
CA VAL A 15 5.54 -7.89 5.06
C VAL A 15 4.72 -9.02 5.67
N HIS A 16 3.69 -9.45 4.95
CA HIS A 16 2.84 -10.57 5.34
C HIS A 16 2.45 -11.34 4.06
N LYS A 17 1.92 -12.56 4.22
CA LYS A 17 1.65 -13.48 3.09
C LYS A 17 0.72 -12.88 2.02
N GLY A 18 -0.09 -11.89 2.38
CA GLY A 18 -1.06 -11.24 1.49
C GLY A 18 -0.62 -9.89 0.94
N SER A 19 0.62 -9.47 1.21
CA SER A 19 1.10 -8.11 0.88
C SER A 19 1.38 -7.90 -0.60
N ASN A 20 1.28 -8.95 -1.42
CA ASN A 20 1.63 -8.96 -2.85
C ASN A 20 3.06 -8.45 -3.12
N GLY A 21 3.95 -8.53 -2.12
CA GLY A 21 5.33 -8.14 -2.25
C GLY A 21 6.14 -9.09 -3.13
N VAL A 22 6.99 -8.53 -3.97
CA VAL A 22 7.93 -9.24 -4.86
C VAL A 22 9.36 -8.84 -4.47
N SER A 23 10.21 -9.84 -4.21
CA SER A 23 11.64 -9.65 -3.95
C SER A 23 12.41 -10.08 -5.19
N ILE A 24 13.25 -9.19 -5.72
CA ILE A 24 14.03 -9.42 -6.94
C ILE A 24 15.51 -9.31 -6.58
N ALA A 25 16.29 -10.32 -6.93
CA ALA A 25 17.73 -10.31 -6.69
C ALA A 25 18.38 -9.11 -7.38
N THR A 26 19.07 -8.28 -6.60
CA THR A 26 19.78 -7.10 -7.11
C THR A 26 21.15 -7.46 -7.68
N ILE A 27 21.70 -8.59 -7.23
CA ILE A 27 22.91 -9.19 -7.81
C ILE A 27 22.44 -10.41 -8.63
N PRO A 28 22.94 -10.61 -9.86
CA PRO A 28 22.54 -11.76 -10.66
C PRO A 28 22.85 -13.09 -9.95
N ASP A 29 21.93 -14.03 -10.07
CA ASP A 29 22.05 -15.37 -9.52
C ASP A 29 22.91 -16.24 -10.43
N VAL A 30 24.20 -16.37 -10.13
CA VAL A 30 25.12 -17.14 -10.95
C VAL A 30 24.91 -18.64 -10.67
N CYS A 31 24.39 -19.34 -11.66
CA CYS A 31 24.07 -20.77 -11.59
C CYS A 31 24.86 -21.57 -12.62
N LYS A 32 25.03 -22.87 -12.34
CA LYS A 32 25.62 -23.84 -13.24
C LYS A 32 24.58 -24.27 -14.26
N THR A 33 24.78 -23.88 -15.51
CA THR A 33 23.88 -24.20 -16.63
C THR A 33 24.46 -25.35 -17.45
N PRO A 34 23.71 -26.45 -17.66
CA PRO A 34 24.16 -27.54 -18.50
C PRO A 34 24.53 -27.06 -19.91
N SER A 35 25.69 -27.52 -20.39
CA SER A 35 26.15 -27.29 -21.76
C SER A 35 26.82 -28.56 -22.30
N PRO A 36 27.04 -28.67 -23.62
CA PRO A 36 27.74 -29.83 -24.21
C PRO A 36 29.15 -30.07 -23.64
N GLY A 37 29.82 -29.03 -23.15
CA GLY A 37 31.17 -29.10 -22.54
C GLY A 37 31.17 -29.27 -21.01
N GLY A 38 30.00 -29.50 -20.40
CA GLY A 38 29.82 -29.51 -18.95
C GLY A 38 29.14 -28.22 -18.42
N PRO A 39 28.76 -28.17 -17.14
CA PRO A 39 28.04 -27.02 -16.61
C PRO A 39 28.89 -25.74 -16.61
N VAL A 40 28.34 -24.65 -17.13
CA VAL A 40 29.00 -23.34 -17.19
C VAL A 40 28.30 -22.33 -16.27
N PRO A 41 29.03 -21.42 -15.58
CA PRO A 41 28.42 -20.38 -14.77
C PRO A 41 27.71 -19.33 -15.65
N ILE A 42 26.40 -19.13 -15.46
CA ILE A 42 25.61 -18.12 -16.15
C ILE A 42 24.81 -17.29 -15.12
N PRO A 43 24.81 -15.94 -15.24
CA PRO A 43 24.00 -15.07 -14.39
C PRO A 43 22.51 -15.11 -14.79
N TYR A 44 21.63 -15.30 -13.82
CA TYR A 44 20.17 -15.28 -14.00
C TYR A 44 19.48 -14.23 -13.11
N PRO A 45 18.28 -13.77 -13.46
CA PRO A 45 17.41 -13.12 -12.49
C PRO A 45 16.95 -14.14 -11.44
N ASN A 46 16.65 -13.68 -10.22
CA ASN A 46 15.96 -14.50 -9.24
C ASN A 46 14.88 -13.68 -8.53
N ILE A 47 13.69 -14.26 -8.41
CA ILE A 47 12.47 -13.60 -7.94
C ILE A 47 11.78 -14.52 -6.94
N SER A 48 11.44 -13.98 -5.77
CA SER A 48 10.63 -14.64 -4.74
C SER A 48 9.45 -13.76 -4.34
N GLN A 49 8.37 -14.36 -3.85
CA GLN A 49 7.11 -13.65 -3.61
C GLN A 49 6.56 -13.89 -2.21
N SER A 50 5.97 -12.85 -1.63
CA SER A 50 5.34 -12.90 -0.30
C SER A 50 4.22 -13.94 -0.18
N MET A 51 3.53 -14.28 -1.28
CA MET A 51 2.49 -15.30 -1.27
C MET A 51 3.00 -16.70 -0.86
N THR A 52 4.30 -16.95 -1.01
CA THR A 52 4.95 -18.21 -0.62
C THR A 52 5.59 -18.12 0.77
N LEU A 53 5.24 -17.09 1.55
CA LEU A 53 5.72 -16.94 2.92
C LEU A 53 5.37 -18.17 3.76
N ALA A 54 6.40 -18.73 4.39
CA ALA A 54 6.38 -19.84 5.30
C ALA A 54 7.20 -19.50 6.55
N LYS A 55 7.01 -20.29 7.62
CA LYS A 55 7.70 -20.13 8.93
C LYS A 55 7.54 -18.71 9.53
N GLY A 56 6.49 -17.99 9.13
CA GLY A 56 6.07 -16.74 9.73
C GLY A 56 5.25 -16.95 11.01
N THR A 57 4.50 -15.93 11.41
CA THR A 57 3.68 -16.00 12.63
C THR A 57 2.51 -16.97 12.54
N THR A 58 2.13 -17.53 13.69
CA THR A 58 1.05 -18.52 13.80
C THR A 58 -0.19 -17.96 14.50
N SER A 59 0.02 -17.24 15.60
CA SER A 59 -0.99 -16.59 16.44
C SER A 59 -1.25 -15.13 16.06
N VAL A 60 -0.19 -14.35 15.81
CA VAL A 60 -0.32 -12.93 15.44
C VAL A 60 -0.51 -12.80 13.93
N LYS A 61 -1.59 -12.15 13.49
CA LYS A 61 -1.91 -11.98 12.07
C LYS A 61 -2.06 -10.51 11.70
N ALA A 62 -1.84 -10.19 10.42
CA ALA A 62 -2.07 -8.86 9.86
C ALA A 62 -2.98 -8.97 8.62
N ASP A 63 -3.70 -7.89 8.30
CA ASP A 63 -4.44 -7.71 7.04
C ASP A 63 -5.24 -8.96 6.63
N HIS A 64 -6.38 -9.18 7.30
CA HIS A 64 -7.29 -10.32 7.11
C HIS A 64 -6.71 -11.69 7.49
N GLY A 65 -6.06 -11.77 8.65
CA GLY A 65 -5.63 -13.07 9.19
C GLY A 65 -4.37 -13.62 8.52
N MET A 66 -3.65 -12.80 7.76
CA MET A 66 -2.46 -13.23 7.03
C MET A 66 -1.25 -13.40 7.95
N MET A 67 -0.48 -14.45 7.66
CA MET A 67 0.80 -14.74 8.32
C MET A 67 1.78 -13.59 8.11
N ILE A 68 2.40 -13.13 9.19
CA ILE A 68 3.36 -12.04 9.20
C ILE A 68 4.78 -12.58 9.02
N ALA A 69 5.60 -11.90 8.22
CA ALA A 69 7.01 -12.20 8.09
C ALA A 69 7.79 -11.69 9.31
N ILE A 70 8.56 -12.58 9.90
CA ILE A 70 9.39 -12.34 11.08
C ILE A 70 10.80 -12.90 10.86
N LYS A 71 11.76 -12.54 11.70
CA LYS A 71 13.10 -13.13 11.71
C LYS A 71 13.02 -14.66 11.69
N GLY A 72 13.66 -15.29 10.71
CA GLY A 72 13.65 -16.75 10.52
C GLY A 72 12.48 -17.29 9.68
N SER A 73 11.58 -16.43 9.19
CA SER A 73 10.63 -16.77 8.13
C SER A 73 11.28 -16.76 6.75
N GLU A 74 10.59 -17.30 5.76
CA GLU A 74 11.13 -17.46 4.41
C GLU A 74 10.05 -17.35 3.34
N PHE A 75 10.42 -16.92 2.14
CA PHE A 75 9.61 -17.20 0.94
C PHE A 75 10.07 -18.55 0.42
N SER A 76 9.20 -19.54 0.41
CA SER A 76 9.59 -20.96 0.32
C SER A 76 10.18 -21.37 -1.03
N LEU A 77 10.06 -20.52 -2.05
CA LEU A 77 10.55 -20.77 -3.41
C LEU A 77 10.93 -19.47 -4.10
N SER A 78 11.85 -19.59 -5.04
CA SER A 78 12.28 -18.52 -5.93
C SER A 78 12.36 -19.03 -7.38
N ASN A 79 12.26 -18.13 -8.35
CA ASN A 79 12.18 -18.44 -9.79
C ASN A 79 13.01 -17.45 -10.63
N GLY A 80 13.30 -17.80 -11.88
CA GLY A 80 14.04 -16.97 -12.83
C GLY A 80 15.42 -17.53 -13.20
N ASP A 81 15.94 -18.40 -12.35
CA ASP A 81 17.17 -19.17 -12.52
C ASP A 81 16.92 -20.57 -13.13
N ASN A 82 15.71 -20.79 -13.67
CA ASN A 82 15.23 -22.09 -14.15
C ASN A 82 16.14 -22.85 -15.13
N PRO A 83 16.90 -22.19 -16.01
CA PRO A 83 17.87 -22.87 -16.87
C PRO A 83 19.12 -23.37 -16.14
N GLY A 84 19.45 -22.79 -14.97
CA GLY A 84 20.59 -23.14 -14.13
C GLY A 84 20.37 -24.39 -13.26
N VAL A 85 19.80 -25.45 -13.83
CA VAL A 85 19.31 -26.64 -13.09
C VAL A 85 20.39 -27.40 -12.32
N ALA A 86 21.67 -27.22 -12.64
CA ALA A 86 22.78 -27.81 -11.86
C ALA A 86 23.11 -26.99 -10.59
N GLY A 87 22.32 -25.96 -10.32
CA GLY A 87 22.29 -25.18 -9.08
C GLY A 87 23.24 -24.00 -9.04
N GLY A 88 23.05 -23.17 -8.03
CA GLY A 88 23.88 -22.00 -7.75
C GLY A 88 25.37 -22.33 -7.57
N ILE A 89 26.25 -21.40 -7.93
CA ILE A 89 27.69 -21.57 -7.72
C ILE A 89 28.03 -21.66 -6.24
N LYS A 90 27.39 -20.84 -5.41
CA LYS A 90 27.61 -20.83 -3.96
C LYS A 90 26.72 -21.83 -3.24
N SER A 91 25.43 -21.87 -3.56
CA SER A 91 24.46 -22.72 -2.83
C SER A 91 24.44 -24.17 -3.31
N SER A 92 24.80 -24.44 -4.57
CA SER A 92 24.54 -25.72 -5.26
C SER A 92 23.06 -26.14 -5.24
N THR A 93 22.15 -25.19 -5.06
CA THR A 93 20.71 -25.42 -5.07
C THR A 93 20.01 -24.68 -6.20
N PHE A 94 18.75 -25.03 -6.43
CA PHE A 94 17.91 -24.47 -7.48
C PHE A 94 16.47 -24.32 -6.96
N MET A 95 15.80 -23.21 -7.29
CA MET A 95 14.44 -22.85 -6.84
C MET A 95 14.23 -22.91 -5.32
N LYS A 96 15.24 -22.49 -4.55
CA LYS A 96 15.18 -22.55 -3.08
C LYS A 96 14.64 -21.29 -2.45
N GLU A 97 14.49 -21.36 -1.13
CA GLU A 97 13.89 -20.33 -0.34
C GLU A 97 14.70 -19.02 -0.32
N SER A 98 14.00 -17.96 0.05
CA SER A 98 14.50 -16.60 0.18
C SER A 98 14.27 -16.10 1.61
N THR A 99 15.36 -15.94 2.36
CA THR A 99 15.39 -15.65 3.80
C THR A 99 15.78 -14.19 4.07
N TRP A 100 15.59 -13.74 5.30
CA TRP A 100 15.81 -12.34 5.69
C TRP A 100 17.21 -12.08 6.22
N ILE A 101 17.85 -11.03 5.70
CA ILE A 101 19.11 -10.49 6.22
C ILE A 101 18.82 -9.47 7.32
N LEU A 102 17.91 -8.53 7.04
CA LEU A 102 17.49 -7.49 7.96
C LEU A 102 16.05 -7.72 8.43
N TYR A 103 15.74 -7.12 9.57
CA TYR A 103 14.42 -7.14 10.21
C TYR A 103 14.41 -6.01 11.27
N SER A 104 13.24 -5.71 11.82
CA SER A 104 13.11 -4.77 12.93
C SER A 104 13.75 -5.31 14.22
N PHE A 105 14.55 -4.47 14.89
CA PHE A 105 15.08 -4.78 16.22
C PHE A 105 14.10 -4.40 17.35
N ASP A 106 13.26 -3.40 17.11
CA ASP A 106 12.37 -2.82 18.11
C ASP A 106 10.97 -3.45 18.08
N VAL A 107 10.43 -3.66 16.87
CA VAL A 107 9.09 -4.20 16.66
C VAL A 107 9.19 -5.70 16.48
N LYS A 108 8.58 -6.44 17.41
CA LYS A 108 8.60 -7.90 17.43
C LYS A 108 7.19 -8.45 17.36
N MET A 109 7.01 -9.49 16.56
CA MET A 109 5.80 -10.32 16.51
C MET A 109 6.19 -11.73 16.94
N GLU A 110 5.47 -12.29 17.91
CA GLU A 110 5.82 -13.58 18.52
C GLU A 110 7.27 -13.63 19.04
N GLY A 111 7.74 -12.52 19.62
CA GLY A 111 9.09 -12.40 20.16
C GLY A 111 10.21 -12.30 19.11
N LYS A 112 9.90 -12.35 17.81
CA LYS A 112 10.85 -12.24 16.71
C LYS A 112 10.68 -10.92 15.97
N GLY A 113 11.78 -10.33 15.49
CA GLY A 113 11.75 -9.06 14.77
C GLY A 113 10.87 -9.11 13.53
N ALA A 114 10.01 -8.11 13.34
CA ALA A 114 9.12 -8.00 12.18
C ALA A 114 9.90 -7.65 10.91
N CYS A 115 9.56 -8.26 9.78
CA CYS A 115 10.19 -8.00 8.49
C CYS A 115 9.42 -6.92 7.70
N ARG A 116 10.16 -6.01 7.10
CA ARG A 116 9.67 -4.77 6.47
C ARG A 116 10.00 -4.74 4.98
N LEU A 117 9.33 -3.84 4.27
CA LEU A 117 9.48 -3.65 2.83
C LEU A 117 10.94 -3.46 2.41
N THR A 118 11.74 -2.64 3.09
CA THR A 118 13.14 -2.39 2.67
C THR A 118 14.14 -3.37 3.30
N ASP A 119 13.68 -4.39 4.00
CA ASP A 119 14.58 -5.37 4.61
C ASP A 119 15.18 -6.27 3.52
N LYS A 120 16.50 -6.44 3.59
CA LYS A 120 17.29 -7.17 2.59
C LYS A 120 17.09 -8.67 2.75
N LYS A 121 17.25 -9.41 1.65
CA LYS A 121 17.00 -10.85 1.61
C LYS A 121 18.11 -11.62 0.91
N PHE A 122 18.36 -12.84 1.36
CA PHE A 122 19.05 -13.85 0.58
C PHE A 122 18.04 -14.51 -0.36
N GLN A 123 18.48 -14.98 -1.53
CA GLN A 123 17.65 -15.79 -2.43
C GLN A 123 18.38 -17.06 -2.86
N ASN A 124 17.59 -18.08 -3.22
CA ASN A 124 18.05 -19.39 -3.68
C ASN A 124 19.06 -20.03 -2.73
N HIS A 125 18.68 -20.16 -1.46
CA HIS A 125 19.54 -20.71 -0.41
C HIS A 125 20.88 -19.96 -0.30
N GLU A 126 20.80 -18.63 -0.27
CA GLU A 126 21.93 -17.71 -0.16
C GLU A 126 22.92 -17.71 -1.33
N ASN A 127 22.49 -18.15 -2.52
CA ASN A 127 23.32 -18.03 -3.73
C ASN A 127 23.45 -16.58 -4.19
N THR A 128 22.38 -15.80 -4.02
CA THR A 128 22.34 -14.37 -4.34
C THR A 128 21.60 -13.56 -3.26
N VAL A 129 21.55 -12.24 -3.45
CA VAL A 129 20.95 -11.28 -2.53
C VAL A 129 20.04 -10.29 -3.26
N ASP A 130 18.99 -9.91 -2.55
CA ASP A 130 18.17 -8.73 -2.81
C ASP A 130 18.54 -7.67 -1.77
N LEU A 131 19.23 -6.63 -2.23
CA LEU A 131 19.66 -5.50 -1.41
C LEU A 131 18.69 -4.31 -1.45
N ALA A 132 17.73 -4.31 -2.38
CA ALA A 132 16.71 -3.28 -2.51
C ALA A 132 15.51 -3.54 -1.57
N GLY A 133 15.29 -4.81 -1.22
CA GLY A 133 14.15 -5.25 -0.46
C GLY A 133 12.95 -5.54 -1.34
N ILE A 134 11.80 -5.69 -0.71
CA ILE A 134 10.56 -6.13 -1.34
C ILE A 134 9.86 -4.96 -2.02
N LEU A 135 9.58 -5.12 -3.31
CA LEU A 135 8.64 -4.28 -4.02
C LEU A 135 7.21 -4.61 -3.55
N GLN A 136 6.67 -3.76 -2.68
CA GLN A 136 5.27 -3.75 -2.26
C GLN A 136 4.82 -2.31 -2.06
N VAL A 137 3.52 -2.04 -2.07
CA VAL A 137 2.99 -0.68 -1.86
C VAL A 137 3.37 -0.21 -0.44
N PRO A 138 4.09 0.93 -0.31
CA PRO A 138 4.37 1.54 0.99
C PRO A 138 3.07 1.94 1.72
N VAL A 139 2.95 1.59 3.01
CA VAL A 139 1.80 1.97 3.83
C VAL A 139 1.82 3.49 4.01
N GLY A 140 0.66 4.13 3.79
CA GLY A 140 0.49 5.56 3.99
C GLY A 140 0.74 6.42 2.74
N LEU A 141 1.16 5.84 1.60
CA LEU A 141 1.16 6.60 0.34
C LEU A 141 -0.25 7.01 -0.07
N LEU A 142 -1.25 6.13 0.07
CA LEU A 142 -2.64 6.48 -0.22
C LEU A 142 -3.13 7.64 0.67
N GLU A 143 -2.81 7.63 1.97
CA GLU A 143 -3.19 8.70 2.90
C GLU A 143 -2.54 10.04 2.51
N THR A 144 -1.28 10.00 2.06
CA THR A 144 -0.52 11.18 1.63
C THR A 144 -1.04 11.71 0.28
N ASP A 145 -1.35 10.82 -0.64
CA ASP A 145 -1.88 11.15 -1.96
C ASP A 145 -3.28 11.78 -1.86
N LEU A 146 -4.17 11.25 -1.01
CA LEU A 146 -5.50 11.81 -0.78
C LEU A 146 -5.43 13.20 -0.15
N LYS A 147 -4.54 13.41 0.83
CA LYS A 147 -4.30 14.73 1.43
C LYS A 147 -3.72 15.72 0.43
N GLN A 148 -2.79 15.28 -0.41
CA GLN A 148 -2.22 16.13 -1.46
C GLN A 148 -3.29 16.52 -2.49
N ILE A 149 -4.14 15.57 -2.91
CA ILE A 149 -5.28 15.85 -3.81
C ILE A 149 -6.24 16.85 -3.16
N ALA A 150 -6.54 16.71 -1.86
CA ALA A 150 -7.39 17.66 -1.15
C ALA A 150 -6.79 19.07 -1.15
N LYS A 151 -5.48 19.18 -0.88
CA LYS A 151 -4.76 20.46 -0.89
C LYS A 151 -4.73 21.10 -2.27
N ASP A 152 -4.35 20.34 -3.30
CA ASP A 152 -4.28 20.84 -4.68
C ASP A 152 -5.65 21.33 -5.17
N CYS A 153 -6.71 20.60 -4.84
CA CYS A 153 -8.07 21.00 -5.16
C CYS A 153 -8.57 22.20 -4.34
N HIS A 154 -8.16 22.32 -3.07
CA HIS A 154 -8.41 23.51 -2.27
C HIS A 154 -7.79 24.74 -2.92
N ASP A 155 -6.48 24.69 -3.20
CA ASP A 155 -5.70 25.80 -3.74
C ASP A 155 -6.22 26.21 -5.12
N LYS A 156 -6.55 25.23 -5.97
CA LYS A 156 -7.11 25.49 -7.30
C LYS A 156 -8.46 26.22 -7.23
N VAL A 157 -9.39 25.76 -6.40
CA VAL A 157 -10.71 26.39 -6.28
C VAL A 157 -10.59 27.79 -5.70
N GLU A 158 -9.75 28.00 -4.68
CA GLU A 158 -9.54 29.35 -4.14
C GLU A 158 -8.89 30.29 -5.18
N ALA A 159 -7.94 29.80 -5.97
CA ALA A 159 -7.32 30.56 -7.05
C ALA A 159 -8.34 30.93 -8.15
N ASP A 160 -9.18 29.99 -8.57
CA ASP A 160 -10.20 30.23 -9.60
C ASP A 160 -11.31 31.18 -9.13
N VAL A 161 -11.67 31.14 -7.84
CA VAL A 161 -12.58 32.13 -7.23
C VAL A 161 -11.93 33.52 -7.17
N THR A 162 -10.67 33.60 -6.76
CA THR A 162 -9.93 34.87 -6.68
C THR A 162 -9.75 35.49 -8.06
N ALA A 163 -9.53 34.66 -9.09
CA ALA A 163 -9.43 35.09 -10.48
C ALA A 163 -10.79 35.42 -11.12
N GLY A 164 -11.91 35.29 -10.40
CA GLY A 164 -13.26 35.55 -10.92
C GLY A 164 -13.75 34.52 -11.96
N LYS A 165 -13.03 33.41 -12.15
CA LYS A 165 -13.41 32.34 -13.09
C LYS A 165 -14.55 31.49 -12.55
N LEU A 166 -14.62 31.35 -11.22
CA LEU A 166 -15.71 30.66 -10.52
C LEU A 166 -16.52 31.68 -9.73
N THR A 167 -17.78 31.88 -10.11
CA THR A 167 -18.73 32.75 -9.41
C THR A 167 -20.01 31.99 -9.13
N SER A 168 -20.69 32.34 -8.04
CA SER A 168 -22.04 31.84 -7.76
C SER A 168 -23.00 32.97 -8.09
N THR A 169 -23.77 32.84 -9.18
CA THR A 169 -24.77 33.84 -9.57
C THR A 169 -24.20 35.26 -9.71
N GLY A 170 -22.97 35.41 -10.24
CA GLY A 170 -22.30 36.70 -10.41
C GLY A 170 -21.79 37.35 -9.11
N LYS A 171 -21.83 36.64 -7.99
CA LYS A 171 -21.32 37.07 -6.67
C LYS A 171 -20.22 36.12 -6.17
N PRO A 172 -19.36 36.57 -5.23
CA PRO A 172 -18.40 35.69 -4.59
C PRO A 172 -19.13 34.52 -3.91
N PRO A 173 -18.69 33.28 -4.14
CA PRO A 173 -19.35 32.08 -3.63
C PRO A 173 -19.20 31.97 -2.11
N ASN A 174 -20.24 31.49 -1.44
CA ASN A 174 -20.16 31.15 -0.02
C ASN A 174 -19.33 29.87 0.20
N CYS A 175 -18.96 29.61 1.45
CA CYS A 175 -18.12 28.47 1.81
C CYS A 175 -18.71 27.11 1.38
N ALA A 176 -20.03 26.93 1.47
CA ALA A 176 -20.68 25.67 1.08
C ALA A 176 -20.55 25.41 -0.43
N VAL A 177 -20.71 26.44 -1.25
CA VAL A 177 -20.52 26.37 -2.71
C VAL A 177 -19.06 26.07 -3.04
N LYS A 178 -18.11 26.76 -2.38
CA LYS A 178 -16.67 26.47 -2.53
C LYS A 178 -16.34 25.03 -2.13
N GLY A 179 -16.90 24.55 -1.02
CA GLY A 179 -16.74 23.18 -0.54
C GLY A 179 -17.21 22.17 -1.59
N THR A 180 -18.38 22.39 -2.19
CA THR A 180 -18.92 21.54 -3.26
C THR A 180 -17.97 21.45 -4.45
N TRP A 181 -17.40 22.57 -4.88
CA TRP A 181 -16.43 22.60 -5.99
C TRP A 181 -15.12 21.89 -5.64
N LYS A 182 -14.66 21.98 -4.38
CA LYS A 182 -13.47 21.25 -3.90
C LYS A 182 -13.70 19.74 -3.92
N HIS A 183 -14.84 19.25 -3.40
CA HIS A 183 -15.19 17.84 -3.46
C HIS A 183 -15.29 17.35 -4.92
N LYS A 184 -15.92 18.13 -5.81
CA LYS A 184 -15.98 17.81 -7.23
C LYS A 184 -14.58 17.69 -7.86
N CYS A 185 -13.67 18.62 -7.57
CA CYS A 185 -12.28 18.54 -8.03
C CYS A 185 -11.57 17.27 -7.53
N CYS A 186 -11.76 16.90 -6.26
CA CYS A 186 -11.16 15.69 -5.70
C CYS A 186 -11.73 14.44 -6.38
N ALA A 187 -13.05 14.38 -6.61
CA ALA A 187 -13.71 13.27 -7.28
C ALA A 187 -13.19 13.08 -8.71
N ASP A 188 -13.13 14.17 -9.49
CA ASP A 188 -12.61 14.15 -10.87
C ASP A 188 -11.14 13.71 -10.92
N THR A 189 -10.34 14.08 -9.91
CA THR A 189 -8.92 13.72 -9.81
C THR A 189 -8.74 12.24 -9.44
N LEU A 190 -9.53 11.72 -8.51
CA LEU A 190 -9.51 10.30 -8.13
C LEU A 190 -9.96 9.40 -9.29
N ALA A 191 -11.00 9.81 -10.01
CA ALA A 191 -11.47 9.11 -11.20
C ALA A 191 -10.37 9.02 -12.28
N LYS A 192 -9.66 10.13 -12.54
CA LYS A 192 -8.51 10.15 -13.47
C LYS A 192 -7.36 9.26 -13.05
N LYS A 193 -7.12 9.11 -11.74
CA LYS A 193 -6.10 8.22 -11.18
C LYS A 193 -6.52 6.74 -11.13
N GLY A 194 -7.76 6.41 -11.53
CA GLY A 194 -8.25 5.04 -11.60
C GLY A 194 -8.74 4.47 -10.26
N HIS A 195 -9.03 5.32 -9.27
CA HIS A 195 -9.67 4.87 -8.04
C HIS A 195 -11.19 4.71 -8.27
N ILE A 196 -11.67 3.46 -8.23
CA ILE A 196 -13.06 3.09 -8.59
C ILE A 196 -13.97 2.81 -7.38
N ASP A 197 -13.41 2.60 -6.18
CA ASP A 197 -14.17 2.38 -4.94
C ASP A 197 -14.42 3.69 -4.19
N VAL A 198 -14.95 4.70 -4.89
CA VAL A 198 -15.28 6.00 -4.30
C VAL A 198 -16.79 6.10 -4.19
N LYS A 199 -17.33 6.15 -2.96
CA LYS A 199 -18.77 6.30 -2.71
C LYS A 199 -19.07 7.74 -2.32
N CYS A 200 -19.67 8.51 -3.23
CA CYS A 200 -20.40 9.71 -2.83
C CYS A 200 -21.61 9.29 -1.97
N GLU A 201 -21.92 10.03 -0.89
CA GLU A 201 -23.17 9.81 -0.13
C GLU A 201 -24.43 10.01 -0.99
N ASP A 202 -24.31 10.77 -2.09
CA ASP A 202 -25.38 10.98 -3.09
C ASP A 202 -24.95 10.49 -4.49
N SER A 203 -25.92 10.04 -5.30
CA SER A 203 -25.69 9.58 -6.68
C SER A 203 -24.84 10.57 -7.50
N CYS A 204 -23.76 10.07 -8.13
CA CYS A 204 -22.85 10.83 -8.98
C CYS A 204 -23.61 11.75 -9.95
N GLY A 205 -23.48 13.07 -9.77
CA GLY A 205 -24.14 14.09 -10.59
C GLY A 205 -25.11 15.03 -9.87
N SER A 206 -25.42 14.80 -8.59
CA SER A 206 -26.17 15.78 -7.78
C SER A 206 -25.31 17.01 -7.45
N SER A 207 -25.95 18.16 -7.24
CA SER A 207 -25.27 19.42 -6.88
C SER A 207 -24.63 19.39 -5.49
N ASN A 208 -24.73 18.28 -4.75
CA ASN A 208 -24.32 18.14 -3.35
C ASN A 208 -23.46 16.88 -3.06
N CYS A 209 -22.77 16.26 -4.04
CA CYS A 209 -21.90 15.12 -3.71
C CYS A 209 -20.80 15.56 -2.70
N ARG A 210 -20.92 15.05 -1.47
CA ARG A 210 -19.83 14.94 -0.52
C ARG A 210 -19.06 13.67 -0.83
N LEU A 211 -17.76 13.85 -1.03
CA LEU A 211 -16.87 12.80 -1.49
C LEU A 211 -16.27 12.10 -0.29
N ASP A 212 -16.74 10.89 -0.01
CA ASP A 212 -16.10 10.00 0.95
C ASP A 212 -15.45 8.84 0.20
N VAL A 213 -14.23 8.49 0.58
CA VAL A 213 -13.56 7.32 -0.01
C VAL A 213 -13.62 6.19 1.00
N ALA A 214 -14.59 5.29 0.80
CA ALA A 214 -14.69 4.05 1.55
C ALA A 214 -13.77 3.01 0.91
N VAL A 215 -12.68 2.66 1.59
CA VAL A 215 -11.82 1.56 1.17
C VAL A 215 -12.44 0.24 1.63
N VAL A 216 -12.73 -0.60 0.64
CA VAL A 216 -13.23 -1.95 0.81
C VAL A 216 -12.05 -2.92 0.77
N ASP A 217 -12.01 -3.86 1.71
CA ASP A 217 -10.99 -4.92 1.73
C ASP A 217 -11.64 -6.27 2.13
N PRO A 218 -11.56 -7.33 1.29
CA PRO A 218 -10.97 -7.38 -0.04
C PRO A 218 -11.81 -6.68 -1.13
N PRO A 219 -11.20 -6.30 -2.27
CA PRO A 219 -11.92 -5.69 -3.40
C PRO A 219 -13.12 -6.54 -3.83
N GLY A 220 -14.32 -5.92 -3.90
CA GLY A 220 -15.58 -6.60 -4.21
C GLY A 220 -16.32 -7.20 -3.00
N SER A 221 -15.84 -6.98 -1.77
CA SER A 221 -16.61 -7.26 -0.56
C SER A 221 -17.52 -6.09 -0.16
N ASN A 222 -18.40 -6.30 0.82
CA ASN A 222 -19.18 -5.21 1.45
C ASN A 222 -18.50 -4.66 2.71
N MET A 223 -17.28 -5.10 3.01
CA MET A 223 -16.60 -4.77 4.26
C MET A 223 -15.75 -3.51 4.09
N VAL A 224 -16.23 -2.39 4.64
CA VAL A 224 -15.50 -1.12 4.66
C VAL A 224 -14.52 -1.15 5.83
N THR A 225 -13.22 -1.01 5.55
CA THR A 225 -12.16 -1.03 6.57
C THR A 225 -11.61 0.36 6.90
N LYS A 226 -11.67 1.28 5.93
CA LYS A 226 -11.28 2.68 6.14
C LYS A 226 -12.24 3.61 5.42
N ILE A 227 -12.56 4.74 6.05
CA ILE A 227 -13.34 5.82 5.45
C ILE A 227 -12.46 7.06 5.45
N TYR A 228 -12.20 7.61 4.27
CA TYR A 228 -11.57 8.92 4.13
C TYR A 228 -12.65 9.97 3.88
N ASP A 229 -12.97 10.73 4.92
CA ASP A 229 -13.98 11.78 4.88
C ASP A 229 -13.30 13.10 4.47
N PHE A 230 -13.63 13.60 3.28
CA PHE A 230 -13.07 14.85 2.80
C PHE A 230 -13.75 16.04 3.50
N LYS A 231 -12.95 16.88 4.16
CA LYS A 231 -13.43 17.99 4.97
C LYS A 231 -12.74 19.29 4.59
N PHE A 232 -13.52 20.15 3.95
CA PHE A 232 -13.15 21.52 3.59
C PHE A 232 -13.90 22.53 4.45
N ASN A 233 -13.55 22.60 5.74
CA ASN A 233 -14.16 23.54 6.68
C ASN A 233 -13.85 25.00 6.26
N CYS A 234 -14.78 25.91 6.57
CA CYS A 234 -14.68 27.33 6.19
C CYS A 234 -13.52 28.05 6.88
N SER A 235 -13.09 27.55 8.03
CA SER A 235 -11.97 28.07 8.79
C SER A 235 -11.35 26.97 9.65
N GLY A 236 -10.03 27.01 9.77
CA GLY A 236 -9.26 26.08 10.60
C GLY A 236 -9.07 24.70 9.97
N SER A 237 -8.56 23.78 10.80
CA SER A 237 -8.29 22.40 10.41
C SER A 237 -9.56 21.62 10.07
N PRO A 238 -9.44 20.52 9.28
CA PRO A 238 -10.54 19.62 8.98
C PRO A 238 -11.20 19.11 10.26
N LYS A 239 -12.53 19.27 10.37
CA LYS A 239 -13.33 18.86 11.53
C LYS A 239 -14.61 18.19 11.09
N MET A 240 -14.96 17.11 11.78
CA MET A 240 -16.21 16.39 11.64
C MET A 240 -17.15 16.72 12.80
N SER A 241 -18.46 16.76 12.54
CA SER A 241 -19.47 16.91 13.58
C SER A 241 -19.71 15.57 14.28
N LYS A 242 -20.02 15.60 15.58
CA LYS A 242 -20.33 14.40 16.37
C LYS A 242 -21.45 13.55 15.77
N ALA A 243 -22.49 14.18 15.22
CA ALA A 243 -23.56 13.45 14.52
C ALA A 243 -23.10 12.67 13.28
N GLN A 244 -22.02 13.09 12.61
CA GLN A 244 -21.45 12.38 11.47
C GLN A 244 -20.49 11.29 11.94
N GLU A 245 -19.78 11.52 13.05
CA GLU A 245 -18.98 10.50 13.74
C GLU A 245 -19.87 9.33 14.19
N ASP A 246 -20.96 9.63 14.90
CA ASP A 246 -21.94 8.64 15.36
C ASP A 246 -22.56 7.86 14.18
N LYS A 247 -22.83 8.54 13.04
CA LYS A 247 -23.32 7.88 11.82
C LYS A 247 -22.31 6.84 11.29
N TYR A 248 -21.02 7.16 11.24
CA TYR A 248 -20.01 6.22 10.76
C TYR A 248 -19.80 5.07 11.74
N ASP A 249 -19.85 5.33 13.05
CA ASP A 249 -19.77 4.29 14.07
C ASP A 249 -20.97 3.32 13.99
N ASP A 250 -22.17 3.83 13.70
CA ASP A 250 -23.39 3.02 13.53
C ASP A 250 -23.39 2.22 12.21
N GLU A 251 -23.03 2.85 11.08
CA GLU A 251 -23.05 2.21 9.76
C GLU A 251 -21.83 1.30 9.50
N PHE A 252 -20.67 1.67 10.04
CA PHE A 252 -19.38 1.03 9.80
C PHE A 252 -18.55 0.89 11.10
N PRO A 253 -19.01 0.10 12.09
CA PRO A 253 -18.41 0.03 13.43
C PRO A 253 -16.97 -0.48 13.47
N SER A 254 -16.50 -1.10 12.39
CA SER A 254 -15.14 -1.63 12.27
C SER A 254 -14.24 -0.78 11.34
N ALA A 255 -14.77 0.30 10.77
CA ALA A 255 -14.02 1.14 9.85
C ALA A 255 -13.20 2.20 10.61
N LEU A 256 -11.95 2.39 10.20
CA LEU A 256 -11.14 3.51 10.67
C LEU A 256 -11.51 4.77 9.86
N VAL A 257 -12.09 5.77 10.51
CA VAL A 257 -12.41 7.06 9.89
C VAL A 257 -11.18 7.99 9.94
N ILE A 258 -10.82 8.55 8.78
CA ILE A 258 -9.67 9.44 8.60
C ILE A 258 -10.16 10.72 7.92
N LEU A 259 -9.96 11.86 8.60
CA LEU A 259 -10.27 13.17 8.01
C LEU A 259 -9.20 13.56 6.99
N VAL A 260 -9.66 13.92 5.80
CA VAL A 260 -8.82 14.39 4.69
C VAL A 260 -9.18 15.82 4.36
N GLY A 261 -8.23 16.72 4.54
CA GLY A 261 -8.40 18.11 4.14
C GLY A 261 -7.05 18.83 4.13
N PRO A 262 -7.04 20.09 3.66
CA PRO A 262 -5.85 20.93 3.66
C PRO A 262 -5.35 21.26 5.06
#